data_AF-A0A532TB29-F1
#
_entry.id   AF-A0A532TB29-F1
#
_cell.length_a   1.000
_cell.length_b   1.000
_cell.length_c   1.000
_cell.angle_alpha   90.00
_cell.angle_beta   90.00
_cell.angle_gamma   90.00
#
_symmetry.space_group_name_H-M   'P 1'
#
loop_
_entity.id
_entity.type
_entity.pdbx_description
1 polymer ?
#
loop_
_entity_poly.entity_id
_entity_poly.type
_entity_poly.pdbx_seq_one_letter_code
_entity_poly.pdbx_strand_id
1 'polypeptide(L)'
;MSEDDKETQTSELKEDEKESVEEKPKTKFSFKCTRCNNCCAARGPIPITFWDLEMWAKNGVVANFMPYLDIYQKPDAGIDLILKPLAPPPKEGEEETSPKEPFGGVSIEELLDVKCPLYNKDDKKCLIYENRPLSCRTYPLEFDGKNFIVVDADCPGIGEEGMTKEDLKEMRETAKIMHYELTRMRIALPVLNQLISQKIMMDLMRQNMDAMSKMTDEDRAKLDEIFKKGHEDQ
;
A
#
# COMPACT_ATOMS: atom_id res chain seq x y z
N MET A 1 35.29 27.70 -59.03
CA MET A 1 36.70 27.32 -59.26
C MET A 1 37.16 26.72 -57.96
N SER A 2 36.80 25.46 -57.68
CA SER A 2 37.54 24.24 -58.09
C SER A 2 38.89 24.24 -57.33
N GLU A 3 39.25 23.24 -56.53
CA GLU A 3 39.42 21.83 -56.89
C GLU A 3 39.45 20.91 -55.64
N ASP A 4 39.12 19.64 -55.91
CA ASP A 4 39.04 18.48 -55.04
C ASP A 4 40.40 17.82 -54.69
N ASP A 5 40.33 17.01 -53.63
CA ASP A 5 40.88 15.63 -53.48
C ASP A 5 42.37 15.31 -53.12
N LYS A 6 42.46 14.55 -51.99
CA LYS A 6 43.28 13.32 -51.70
C LYS A 6 44.82 13.42 -51.64
N GLU A 7 45.59 12.64 -50.87
CA GLU A 7 45.51 11.32 -50.18
C GLU A 7 46.70 11.28 -49.16
N THR A 8 46.59 10.87 -47.89
CA THR A 8 46.66 9.51 -47.28
C THR A 8 48.06 8.98 -46.92
N GLN A 9 48.27 8.59 -45.64
CA GLN A 9 48.86 7.32 -45.14
C GLN A 9 49.24 7.43 -43.63
N THR A 10 48.52 6.78 -42.70
CA THR A 10 48.58 5.40 -42.13
C THR A 10 49.45 5.21 -40.88
N SER A 11 48.80 4.78 -39.79
CA SER A 11 49.22 3.81 -38.75
C SER A 11 48.23 3.93 -37.58
N GLU A 12 47.83 2.93 -36.80
CA GLU A 12 47.93 1.48 -36.80
C GLU A 12 46.80 0.97 -35.89
N LEU A 13 46.37 -0.27 -36.14
CA LEU A 13 45.28 -1.02 -35.50
C LEU A 13 45.47 -1.22 -33.99
N LYS A 14 44.37 -1.19 -33.23
CA LYS A 14 44.08 -2.20 -32.20
C LYS A 14 42.58 -2.53 -32.21
N GLU A 15 42.33 -3.79 -32.56
CA GLU A 15 41.08 -4.51 -32.45
C GLU A 15 40.83 -4.81 -30.98
N ASP A 16 39.64 -4.45 -30.48
CA ASP A 16 39.06 -5.09 -29.30
C ASP A 16 37.74 -5.71 -29.76
N GLU A 17 37.77 -7.03 -29.90
CA GLU A 17 36.62 -7.89 -30.13
C GLU A 17 35.59 -7.69 -29.02
N LYS A 18 34.52 -6.94 -29.32
CA LYS A 18 33.30 -7.01 -28.52
C LYS A 18 32.49 -8.20 -29.00
N GLU A 19 32.69 -9.30 -28.29
CA GLU A 19 31.79 -10.44 -28.18
C GLU A 19 30.33 -9.96 -28.25
N SER A 20 29.67 -10.32 -29.35
CA SER A 20 28.25 -10.10 -29.54
C SER A 20 27.52 -11.04 -28.59
N VAL A 21 27.19 -10.54 -27.40
CA VAL A 21 26.17 -11.16 -26.58
C VAL A 21 24.88 -11.12 -27.38
N GLU A 22 24.45 -12.27 -27.90
CA GLU A 22 23.13 -12.46 -28.48
C GLU A 22 22.08 -11.98 -27.46
N GLU A 23 21.55 -10.78 -27.67
CA GLU A 23 20.34 -10.33 -26.99
C GLU A 23 19.24 -11.33 -27.38
N LYS A 24 18.91 -12.25 -26.47
CA LYS A 24 17.67 -13.02 -26.54
C LYS A 24 16.55 -12.04 -26.90
N PRO A 25 15.72 -12.33 -27.93
CA PRO A 25 14.71 -11.40 -28.39
C PRO A 25 13.84 -11.03 -27.20
N LYS A 26 13.87 -9.76 -26.79
CA LYS A 26 13.06 -9.25 -25.68
C LYS A 26 11.60 -9.54 -26.04
N THR A 27 11.06 -10.60 -25.46
CA THR A 27 9.68 -11.01 -25.65
C THR A 27 8.80 -9.83 -25.29
N LYS A 28 8.06 -9.31 -26.27
CA LYS A 28 7.21 -8.14 -26.11
C LYS A 28 6.18 -8.44 -25.01
N PHE A 29 6.22 -7.68 -23.92
CA PHE A 29 5.24 -7.81 -22.84
C PHE A 29 3.81 -7.58 -23.40
N SER A 30 2.92 -8.54 -23.14
CA SER A 30 1.47 -8.41 -23.33
C SER A 30 0.76 -8.84 -22.06
N PHE A 31 -0.36 -8.19 -21.78
CA PHE A 31 -1.17 -8.51 -20.61
C PHE A 31 -2.66 -8.26 -20.86
N LYS A 32 -3.49 -9.20 -20.43
CA LYS A 32 -4.94 -9.05 -20.35
C LYS A 32 -5.46 -9.70 -19.08
N CYS A 33 -6.05 -8.92 -18.18
CA CYS A 33 -6.61 -9.46 -16.94
C CYS A 33 -7.75 -10.45 -17.24
N THR A 34 -7.54 -11.72 -16.91
CA THR A 34 -8.51 -12.81 -17.11
C THR A 34 -9.54 -12.92 -15.98
N ARG A 35 -9.47 -12.03 -14.99
CA ARG A 35 -10.28 -12.08 -13.76
C ARG A 35 -10.17 -13.43 -13.04
N CYS A 36 -8.98 -14.03 -13.05
CA CYS A 36 -8.70 -15.30 -12.35
C CYS A 36 -8.82 -15.20 -10.82
N ASN A 37 -8.82 -13.99 -10.27
CA ASN A 37 -8.87 -13.68 -8.83
C ASN A 37 -7.64 -14.11 -8.02
N ASN A 38 -6.59 -14.66 -8.65
CA ASN A 38 -5.37 -15.07 -7.96
C ASN A 38 -4.74 -13.89 -7.21
N CYS A 39 -4.63 -12.71 -7.81
CA CYS A 39 -4.08 -11.54 -7.10
C CYS A 39 -4.96 -11.05 -5.95
N CYS A 40 -6.28 -11.23 -6.01
CA CYS A 40 -7.19 -10.89 -4.91
C CYS A 40 -7.07 -11.88 -3.75
N ALA A 41 -6.88 -13.16 -4.06
CA ALA A 41 -6.70 -14.22 -3.08
C ALA A 41 -5.26 -14.33 -2.57
N ALA A 42 -4.27 -13.79 -3.30
CA ALA A 42 -2.85 -13.99 -3.05
C ALA A 42 -2.07 -12.76 -2.56
N ARG A 43 -2.56 -11.54 -2.80
CA ARG A 43 -1.87 -10.29 -2.47
C ARG A 43 -2.46 -9.58 -1.26
N GLY A 44 -1.58 -9.06 -0.40
CA GLY A 44 -1.89 -8.23 0.75
C GLY A 44 -0.63 -7.91 1.56
N PRO A 45 -0.58 -6.79 2.30
CA PRO A 45 -1.58 -5.72 2.37
C PRO A 45 -1.65 -4.90 1.07
N ILE A 46 -2.82 -4.33 0.77
CA ILE A 46 -3.03 -3.54 -0.45
C ILE A 46 -2.78 -2.06 -0.13
N PRO A 47 -1.76 -1.41 -0.69
CA PRO A 47 -1.51 0.00 -0.43
C PRO A 47 -2.55 0.87 -1.14
N ILE A 48 -2.94 1.93 -0.44
CA ILE A 48 -3.92 2.94 -0.83
C ILE A 48 -3.22 4.30 -0.93
N THR A 49 -3.62 5.09 -1.93
CA THR A 49 -3.07 6.43 -2.17
C THR A 49 -4.14 7.52 -2.11
N PHE A 50 -3.73 8.79 -2.18
CA PHE A 50 -4.67 9.90 -2.26
C PHE A 50 -5.54 9.81 -3.51
N TRP A 51 -4.99 9.35 -4.64
CA TRP A 51 -5.78 9.09 -5.83
C TRP A 51 -6.94 8.12 -5.58
N ASP A 52 -6.72 7.06 -4.79
CA ASP A 52 -7.76 6.08 -4.47
C ASP A 52 -8.89 6.71 -3.64
N LEU A 53 -8.51 7.51 -2.62
CA LEU A 53 -9.46 8.26 -1.80
C LEU A 53 -10.27 9.26 -2.64
N GLU A 54 -9.61 9.98 -3.54
CA GLU A 54 -10.27 10.92 -4.46
C GLU A 54 -11.23 10.21 -5.42
N MET A 55 -10.82 9.08 -5.99
CA MET A 55 -11.67 8.27 -6.85
C MET A 55 -12.91 7.78 -6.09
N TRP A 56 -12.73 7.22 -4.88
CA TRP A 56 -13.85 6.77 -4.06
C TRP A 56 -14.79 7.91 -3.65
N ALA A 57 -14.25 9.10 -3.40
CA ALA A 57 -15.03 10.30 -3.09
C ALA A 57 -15.90 10.72 -4.27
N LYS A 58 -15.30 10.80 -5.47
CA LYS A 58 -16.02 11.11 -6.71
C LYS A 58 -17.12 10.09 -7.01
N ASN A 59 -16.89 8.82 -6.67
CA ASN A 59 -17.85 7.74 -6.89
C ASN A 59 -18.87 7.60 -5.74
N GLY A 60 -18.77 8.41 -4.67
CA GLY A 60 -19.72 8.37 -3.54
C GLY A 60 -19.62 7.11 -2.67
N VAL A 61 -18.47 6.45 -2.64
CA VAL A 61 -18.29 5.14 -1.99
C VAL A 61 -17.28 5.12 -0.84
N VAL A 62 -16.66 6.25 -0.48
CA VAL A 62 -15.63 6.33 0.58
C VAL A 62 -16.05 5.67 1.87
N ALA A 63 -17.29 5.90 2.32
CA ALA A 63 -17.82 5.35 3.57
C ALA A 63 -17.74 3.83 3.63
N ASN A 64 -17.87 3.14 2.49
CA ASN A 64 -17.80 1.68 2.41
C ASN A 64 -16.38 1.14 2.66
N PHE A 65 -15.35 1.97 2.49
CA PHE A 65 -13.95 1.60 2.67
C PHE A 65 -13.42 1.90 4.07
N MET A 66 -14.03 2.85 4.79
CA MET A 66 -13.56 3.32 6.10
C MET A 66 -13.22 2.19 7.10
N PRO A 67 -14.02 1.13 7.26
CA PRO A 67 -13.70 0.05 8.21
C PRO A 67 -12.42 -0.71 7.88
N TYR A 68 -12.00 -0.69 6.61
CA TYR A 68 -10.85 -1.43 6.10
C TYR A 68 -9.59 -0.57 5.98
N LEU A 69 -9.67 0.73 6.23
CA LEU A 69 -8.50 1.61 6.12
C LEU A 69 -7.68 1.58 7.40
N ASP A 70 -6.37 1.47 7.24
CA ASP A 70 -5.43 1.59 8.35
C ASP A 70 -4.09 2.19 7.94
N ILE A 71 -3.39 2.71 8.94
CA ILE A 71 -2.03 3.20 8.79
C ILE A 71 -1.07 2.08 9.17
N TYR A 72 -0.29 1.62 8.20
CA TYR A 72 0.74 0.61 8.40
C TYR A 72 2.11 1.26 8.60
N GLN A 73 2.73 1.00 9.75
CA GLN A 73 4.11 1.37 10.02
C GLN A 73 5.03 0.25 9.55
N LYS A 74 5.92 0.57 8.63
CA LYS A 74 6.91 -0.35 8.10
C LYS A 74 8.13 -0.47 9.02
N PRO A 75 8.90 -1.57 8.91
CA PRO A 75 10.16 -1.73 9.63
C PRO A 75 11.19 -0.63 9.34
N ASP A 76 11.14 0.00 8.17
CA ASP A 76 12.02 1.09 7.77
C ASP A 76 11.57 2.49 8.27
N ALA A 77 10.65 2.52 9.25
CA ALA A 77 9.96 3.71 9.75
C ALA A 77 9.10 4.45 8.70
N GLY A 78 8.89 3.85 7.52
CA GLY A 78 7.93 4.33 6.55
C GLY A 78 6.49 4.14 7.02
N ILE A 79 5.59 4.96 6.50
CA ILE A 79 4.15 4.86 6.78
C ILE A 79 3.39 4.76 5.46
N ASP A 80 2.56 3.73 5.33
CA ASP A 80 1.65 3.55 4.20
C ASP A 80 0.20 3.50 4.69
N LEU A 81 -0.74 4.01 3.90
CA LEU A 81 -2.17 3.74 4.09
C LEU A 81 -2.50 2.43 3.37
N ILE A 82 -3.20 1.52 4.04
CA ILE A 82 -3.49 0.17 3.52
C ILE A 82 -4.96 -0.20 3.67
N LEU A 83 -5.38 -1.21 2.90
CA LEU A 83 -6.57 -2.00 3.22
C LEU A 83 -6.20 -3.16 4.15
N LYS A 84 -6.62 -3.08 5.41
CA LYS A 84 -6.50 -4.15 6.40
C LYS A 84 -7.69 -5.10 6.37
N PRO A 85 -7.47 -6.41 6.59
CA PRO A 85 -8.52 -7.35 6.99
C PRO A 85 -9.24 -6.89 8.26
N LEU A 86 -10.55 -7.12 8.32
CA LEU A 86 -11.26 -7.05 9.59
C LEU A 86 -10.89 -8.28 10.42
N ALA A 87 -10.67 -8.09 11.72
CA ALA A 87 -10.49 -9.20 12.63
C ALA A 87 -11.70 -10.14 12.52
N PRO A 88 -11.49 -11.48 12.49
CA PRO A 88 -12.61 -12.41 12.47
C PRO A 88 -13.48 -12.19 13.72
N PRO A 89 -14.80 -12.36 13.61
CA PRO A 89 -15.64 -12.39 14.80
C PRO A 89 -15.15 -13.50 15.75
N PRO A 90 -15.21 -13.29 17.08
CA PRO A 90 -14.87 -14.34 18.03
C PRO A 90 -15.73 -15.57 17.75
N LYS A 91 -15.13 -16.76 17.81
CA LYS A 91 -15.87 -18.00 17.60
C LYS A 91 -16.85 -18.21 18.75
N GLU A 92 -18.05 -18.70 18.44
CA GLU A 92 -19.04 -19.06 19.47
C GLU A 92 -18.42 -20.04 20.48
N GLY A 93 -18.26 -19.60 21.73
CA GLY A 93 -17.70 -20.40 22.83
C GLY A 93 -16.27 -20.05 23.27
N GLU A 94 -15.60 -19.11 22.61
CA GLU A 94 -14.37 -18.49 23.14
C GLU A 94 -14.79 -17.35 24.09
N GLU A 95 -14.69 -17.56 25.41
CA GLU A 95 -14.74 -16.46 26.36
C GLU A 95 -13.63 -15.46 26.00
N GLU A 96 -13.93 -14.16 26.02
CA GLU A 96 -12.93 -13.09 25.85
C GLU A 96 -11.95 -13.11 27.04
N THR A 97 -11.02 -14.06 27.05
CA THR A 97 -10.00 -14.19 28.10
C THR A 97 -8.84 -13.24 27.84
N SER A 98 -9.15 -11.96 27.73
CA SER A 98 -8.27 -10.81 27.94
C SER A 98 -9.02 -9.59 27.42
N PRO A 99 -9.01 -8.45 28.13
CA PRO A 99 -9.44 -7.21 27.51
C PRO A 99 -8.53 -7.00 26.31
N LYS A 100 -9.05 -7.14 25.08
CA LYS A 100 -8.34 -6.67 23.89
C LYS A 100 -8.03 -5.22 24.19
N GLU A 101 -6.74 -4.91 24.38
CA GLU A 101 -6.34 -3.53 24.58
C GLU A 101 -7.00 -2.71 23.46
N PRO A 102 -7.70 -1.61 23.77
CA PRO A 102 -8.37 -0.79 22.75
C PRO A 102 -7.39 -0.27 21.67
N PHE A 103 -6.09 -0.36 21.95
CA PHE A 103 -4.96 0.00 21.11
C PHE A 103 -4.00 -1.17 20.84
N GLY A 104 -4.36 -2.38 21.26
CA GLY A 104 -3.60 -3.59 20.96
C GLY A 104 -3.68 -3.86 19.47
N GLY A 105 -2.65 -3.41 18.75
CA GLY A 105 -2.51 -3.74 17.34
C GLY A 105 -2.49 -5.26 17.21
N VAL A 106 -3.43 -5.82 16.46
CA VAL A 106 -3.28 -7.18 15.94
C VAL A 106 -1.94 -7.20 15.21
N SER A 107 -1.05 -8.12 15.55
CA SER A 107 0.27 -8.20 14.91
C SER A 107 0.05 -8.28 13.39
N ILE A 108 0.83 -7.51 12.61
CA ILE A 108 0.66 -7.52 11.15
C ILE A 108 0.86 -8.94 10.62
N GLU A 109 1.71 -9.74 11.27
CA GLU A 109 1.97 -11.14 11.01
C GLU A 109 0.70 -12.02 11.08
N GLU A 110 -0.20 -11.76 12.02
CA GLU A 110 -1.52 -12.42 12.10
C GLU A 110 -2.50 -11.93 11.01
N LEU A 111 -2.31 -10.70 10.52
CA LEU A 111 -3.06 -10.14 9.39
C LEU A 111 -2.53 -10.61 8.02
N LEU A 112 -1.36 -11.28 7.96
CA LEU A 112 -0.76 -11.77 6.69
C LEU A 112 -1.50 -12.99 6.11
N ASP A 113 -2.23 -13.76 6.93
CA ASP A 113 -2.95 -14.95 6.47
C ASP A 113 -4.28 -14.62 5.79
N VAL A 114 -4.87 -13.45 6.08
CA VAL A 114 -6.07 -12.96 5.42
C VAL A 114 -5.68 -11.91 4.38
N LYS A 115 -5.81 -12.30 3.12
CA LYS A 115 -5.46 -11.46 1.96
C LYS A 115 -6.55 -10.38 1.75
N CYS A 116 -6.57 -9.71 0.60
CA CYS A 116 -7.49 -8.59 0.30
C CYS A 116 -8.88 -8.65 1.02
N PRO A 117 -9.22 -7.69 1.91
CA PRO A 117 -10.47 -7.71 2.68
C PRO A 117 -11.73 -7.67 1.83
N LEU A 118 -11.60 -7.22 0.58
CA LEU A 118 -12.71 -7.00 -0.34
C LEU A 118 -12.81 -8.09 -1.40
N TYR A 119 -12.16 -9.23 -1.15
CA TYR A 119 -12.32 -10.45 -1.93
C TYR A 119 -13.32 -11.39 -1.24
N ASN A 120 -14.43 -11.68 -1.92
CA ASN A 120 -15.37 -12.69 -1.47
C ASN A 120 -14.84 -14.07 -1.86
N LYS A 121 -14.50 -14.90 -0.87
CA LYS A 121 -13.90 -16.23 -1.05
C LYS A 121 -14.91 -17.25 -1.59
N ASP A 122 -16.18 -17.14 -1.19
CA ASP A 122 -17.24 -18.08 -1.56
C ASP A 122 -17.62 -17.90 -3.04
N ASP A 123 -17.91 -16.66 -3.41
CA ASP A 123 -18.30 -16.28 -4.78
C ASP A 123 -17.08 -16.09 -5.70
N LYS A 124 -15.87 -16.18 -5.16
CA LYS A 124 -14.59 -15.92 -5.84
C LYS A 124 -14.63 -14.63 -6.66
N LYS A 125 -15.05 -13.51 -6.05
CA LYS A 125 -15.19 -12.22 -6.74
C LYS A 125 -14.63 -11.05 -5.94
N CYS A 126 -14.09 -10.08 -6.67
CA CYS A 126 -13.72 -8.79 -6.09
C CYS A 126 -14.98 -7.92 -5.90
N LEU A 127 -15.27 -7.53 -4.66
CA LEU A 127 -16.45 -6.73 -4.31
C LEU A 127 -16.35 -5.28 -4.81
N ILE A 128 -15.16 -4.84 -5.18
CA ILE A 128 -14.85 -3.45 -5.57
C ILE A 128 -14.19 -3.38 -6.94
N TYR A 129 -14.50 -4.32 -7.85
CA TYR A 129 -13.81 -4.42 -9.15
C TYR A 129 -13.77 -3.09 -9.92
N GLU A 130 -14.88 -2.36 -9.96
CA GLU A 130 -14.97 -1.05 -10.64
C GLU A 130 -14.25 0.08 -9.86
N ASN A 131 -14.16 -0.07 -8.54
CA ASN A 131 -13.56 0.89 -7.60
C ASN A 131 -12.19 0.42 -7.08
N ARG A 132 -11.47 -0.41 -7.85
CA ARG A 132 -10.17 -0.95 -7.44
C ARG A 132 -9.14 0.15 -7.23
N PRO A 133 -8.31 0.04 -6.18
CA PRO A 133 -7.15 0.91 -5.99
C PRO A 133 -6.19 0.89 -7.18
N LEU A 134 -5.38 1.94 -7.35
CA LEU A 134 -4.31 1.99 -8.34
C LEU A 134 -3.42 0.75 -8.26
N SER A 135 -2.99 0.34 -7.06
CA SER A 135 -2.17 -0.85 -6.87
C SER A 135 -2.78 -2.11 -7.51
N CYS A 136 -4.11 -2.24 -7.51
CA CYS A 136 -4.84 -3.35 -8.12
C CYS A 136 -5.01 -3.18 -9.63
N ARG A 137 -5.06 -1.94 -10.13
CA ARG A 137 -5.17 -1.61 -11.57
C ARG A 137 -3.84 -1.76 -12.31
N THR A 138 -2.72 -1.51 -11.64
CA THR A 138 -1.39 -1.60 -12.23
C THR A 138 -0.90 -3.04 -12.38
N TYR A 139 -1.40 -3.96 -11.54
CA TYR A 139 -0.96 -5.34 -11.54
C TYR A 139 -1.11 -6.03 -12.91
N PRO A 140 -0.10 -6.81 -13.36
CA PRO A 140 1.16 -7.18 -12.69
C PRO A 140 2.36 -6.25 -13.00
N LEU A 141 2.14 -5.08 -13.61
CA LEU A 141 3.20 -4.16 -14.02
C LEU A 141 3.39 -3.04 -12.99
N GLU A 142 4.60 -2.92 -12.45
CA GLU A 142 4.99 -1.84 -11.56
C GLU A 142 6.07 -0.95 -12.18
N PHE A 143 6.27 0.22 -11.59
CA PHE A 143 7.32 1.17 -11.98
C PHE A 143 8.12 1.55 -10.73
N ASP A 144 9.44 1.37 -10.78
CA ASP A 144 10.35 1.63 -9.65
C ASP A 144 10.90 3.07 -9.64
N GLY A 145 10.47 3.91 -10.59
CA GLY A 145 10.99 5.27 -10.82
C GLY A 145 11.94 5.34 -12.02
N LYS A 146 12.44 4.20 -12.52
CA LYS A 146 13.36 4.11 -13.67
C LYS A 146 12.90 3.06 -14.68
N ASN A 147 12.55 1.88 -14.22
CA ASN A 147 12.23 0.70 -15.00
C ASN A 147 10.80 0.21 -14.70
N PHE A 148 10.24 -0.47 -15.69
CA PHE A 148 9.02 -1.25 -15.50
C PHE A 148 9.39 -2.67 -15.06
N ILE A 149 8.69 -3.19 -14.06
CA ILE A 149 8.94 -4.49 -13.45
C ILE A 149 7.65 -5.30 -13.48
N VAL A 150 7.74 -6.57 -13.86
CA VAL A 150 6.63 -7.52 -13.73
C VAL A 150 6.77 -8.21 -12.38
N VAL A 151 5.85 -7.96 -11.45
CA VAL A 151 5.95 -8.47 -10.07
C VAL A 151 5.37 -9.87 -9.88
N ASP A 152 4.61 -10.36 -10.85
CA ASP A 152 4.10 -11.72 -10.90
C ASP A 152 4.19 -12.24 -12.33
N ALA A 153 5.26 -12.99 -12.63
CA ALA A 153 5.48 -13.58 -13.94
C ALA A 153 4.52 -14.75 -14.24
N ASP A 154 3.97 -15.36 -13.20
CA ASP A 154 3.06 -16.52 -13.30
C ASP A 154 1.59 -16.08 -13.42
N CYS A 155 1.33 -14.77 -13.51
CA CYS A 155 -0.01 -14.25 -13.70
C CYS A 155 -0.62 -14.82 -15.00
N PRO A 156 -1.78 -15.49 -14.95
CA PRO A 156 -2.41 -16.09 -16.13
C PRO A 156 -2.79 -15.09 -17.23
N GLY A 157 -2.77 -13.79 -16.93
CA GLY A 157 -3.02 -12.74 -17.92
C GLY A 157 -1.79 -12.33 -18.72
N ILE A 158 -0.59 -12.77 -18.35
CA ILE A 158 0.65 -12.43 -19.06
C ILE A 158 0.77 -13.32 -20.30
N GLY A 159 1.18 -12.72 -21.42
CA GLY A 159 1.32 -13.43 -22.69
C GLY A 159 -0.01 -13.63 -23.43
N GLU A 160 -1.13 -13.32 -22.79
CA GLU A 160 -2.46 -13.33 -23.43
C GLU A 160 -2.51 -12.36 -24.61
N GLU A 161 -3.26 -12.76 -25.64
CA GLU A 161 -3.43 -11.97 -26.85
C GLU A 161 -4.46 -10.84 -26.66
N GLY A 162 -4.34 -9.81 -27.49
CA GLY A 162 -5.31 -8.70 -27.56
C GLY A 162 -4.89 -7.41 -26.85
N MET A 163 -3.68 -7.32 -26.31
CA MET A 163 -3.14 -6.04 -25.83
C MET A 163 -2.68 -5.15 -26.99
N THR A 164 -3.29 -3.98 -27.12
CA THR A 164 -2.89 -2.96 -28.10
C THR A 164 -1.69 -2.13 -27.61
N LYS A 165 -1.14 -1.26 -28.47
CA LYS A 165 -0.06 -0.34 -28.04
C LYS A 165 -0.59 0.71 -27.08
N GLU A 166 -1.85 1.10 -27.26
CA GLU A 166 -2.59 2.04 -26.44
C GLU A 166 -2.82 1.47 -25.04
N ASP A 167 -3.26 0.20 -24.94
CA ASP A 167 -3.43 -0.49 -23.66
C ASP A 167 -2.10 -0.57 -22.88
N LEU A 168 -1.01 -0.91 -23.58
CA LEU A 168 0.32 -0.95 -22.98
C LEU A 168 0.77 0.43 -22.48
N LYS A 169 0.46 1.49 -23.23
CA LYS A 169 0.75 2.86 -22.83
C LYS A 169 -0.05 3.23 -21.58
N GLU A 170 -1.36 2.95 -21.56
CA GLU A 170 -2.22 3.23 -20.40
C GLU A 170 -1.76 2.46 -19.16
N MET A 171 -1.39 1.19 -19.29
CA MET A 171 -0.88 0.39 -18.19
C MET A 171 0.42 0.98 -17.62
N ARG A 172 1.34 1.42 -18.49
CA ARG A 172 2.58 2.08 -18.08
C ARG A 172 2.34 3.41 -17.39
N GLU A 173 1.41 4.23 -17.90
CA GLU A 173 1.07 5.50 -17.24
C GLU A 173 0.42 5.26 -15.88
N THR A 174 -0.47 4.27 -15.76
CA THR A 174 -1.05 3.88 -14.47
C THR A 174 0.03 3.44 -13.48
N ALA A 175 1.01 2.63 -13.92
CA ALA A 175 2.14 2.19 -13.09
C ALA A 175 2.99 3.37 -12.60
N LYS A 176 3.25 4.36 -13.47
CA LYS A 176 3.94 5.60 -13.08
C LYS A 176 3.13 6.41 -12.06
N ILE A 177 1.83 6.60 -12.30
CA ILE A 177 0.94 7.31 -11.37
C ILE A 177 0.99 6.64 -10.00
N MET A 178 0.90 5.31 -9.94
CA MET A 178 1.00 4.57 -8.68
C MET A 178 2.32 4.84 -7.95
N HIS A 179 3.46 4.81 -8.66
CA HIS A 179 4.75 5.13 -8.08
C HIS A 179 4.82 6.56 -7.51
N TYR A 180 4.34 7.55 -8.27
CA TYR A 180 4.33 8.95 -7.84
C TYR A 180 3.39 9.16 -6.65
N GLU A 181 2.21 8.56 -6.66
CA GLU A 181 1.24 8.68 -5.58
C GLU A 181 1.73 7.98 -4.30
N LEU A 182 2.38 6.83 -4.39
CA LEU A 182 3.05 6.22 -3.23
C LEU A 182 4.16 7.10 -2.67
N THR A 183 4.96 7.71 -3.55
CA THR A 183 6.02 8.64 -3.13
C THR A 183 5.42 9.84 -2.39
N ARG A 184 4.34 10.41 -2.95
CA ARG A 184 3.59 11.50 -2.32
C ARG A 184 3.03 11.10 -0.96
N MET A 185 2.44 9.90 -0.85
CA MET A 185 1.92 9.37 0.41
C MET A 185 3.01 9.24 1.46
N ARG A 186 4.15 8.66 1.11
CA ARG A 186 5.28 8.46 2.03
C ARG A 186 5.89 9.77 2.55
N ILE A 187 5.79 10.84 1.78
CA ILE A 187 6.22 12.18 2.20
C ILE A 187 5.14 12.84 3.08
N ALA A 188 3.87 12.78 2.66
CA ALA A 188 2.79 13.53 3.29
C ALA A 188 2.27 12.88 4.57
N LEU A 189 2.10 11.55 4.59
CA LEU A 189 1.47 10.84 5.69
C LEU A 189 2.21 11.02 7.02
N PRO A 190 3.54 10.92 7.12
CA PRO A 190 4.22 11.14 8.40
C PRO A 190 3.97 12.54 8.97
N VAL A 191 3.97 13.56 8.11
CA VAL A 191 3.70 14.95 8.51
C VAL A 191 2.26 15.10 8.99
N LEU A 192 1.30 14.59 8.22
CA LEU A 192 -0.12 14.64 8.58
C LEU A 192 -0.40 13.87 9.88
N ASN A 193 0.16 12.67 10.01
CA ASN A 193 0.01 11.83 11.18
C ASN A 193 0.57 12.53 12.44
N GLN A 194 1.73 13.19 12.32
CA GLN A 194 2.30 13.96 13.42
C GLN A 194 1.39 15.12 13.85
N LEU A 195 0.90 15.91 12.89
CA LEU A 195 0.02 17.06 13.19
C LEU A 195 -1.31 16.62 13.82
N ILE A 196 -1.90 15.55 13.29
CA ILE A 196 -3.16 15.00 13.81
C ILE A 196 -2.95 14.44 15.22
N SER A 197 -1.88 13.64 15.43
CA SER A 197 -1.58 13.04 16.72
C SER A 197 -1.30 14.10 17.79
N GLN A 198 -0.55 15.14 17.45
CA GLN A 198 -0.29 16.28 18.34
C GLN A 198 -1.59 16.98 18.76
N LYS A 199 -2.49 17.23 17.82
CA LYS A 199 -3.78 17.85 18.11
C LYS A 199 -4.65 16.97 19.01
N ILE A 200 -4.77 15.68 18.68
CA ILE A 200 -5.55 14.71 19.48
C ILE A 200 -5.01 14.64 20.90
N MET A 201 -3.68 14.54 21.06
CA MET A 201 -3.05 14.52 22.39
C MET A 201 -3.33 15.79 23.18
N MET A 202 -3.24 16.97 22.55
CA MET A 202 -3.56 18.24 23.21
C MET A 202 -5.04 18.34 23.60
N ASP A 203 -5.95 17.91 22.73
CA ASP A 203 -7.38 17.91 23.01
C ASP A 203 -7.71 16.93 24.16
N LEU A 204 -7.06 15.75 24.20
CA LEU A 204 -7.16 14.80 25.30
C LEU A 204 -6.62 15.38 26.63
N MET A 205 -5.46 16.04 26.60
CA MET A 205 -4.90 16.71 27.78
C MET A 205 -5.84 17.78 28.32
N ARG A 206 -6.46 18.58 27.44
CA ARG A 206 -7.47 19.58 27.83
C ARG A 206 -8.70 18.93 28.47
N GLN A 207 -9.23 17.88 27.85
CA GLN A 207 -10.37 17.14 28.40
C GLN A 207 -10.06 16.55 29.78
N ASN A 208 -8.87 15.97 29.96
CA ASN A 208 -8.42 15.45 31.26
C ASN A 208 -8.26 16.55 32.31
N MET A 209 -7.68 17.71 31.95
CA MET A 209 -7.57 18.85 32.86
C MET A 209 -8.94 19.39 33.26
N ASP A 210 -9.87 19.55 32.31
CA ASP A 210 -11.23 20.00 32.56
C ASP A 210 -11.98 19.03 33.47
N ALA A 211 -11.85 17.72 33.22
CA ALA A 211 -12.41 16.69 34.08
C ALA A 211 -11.85 16.78 35.51
N MET A 212 -10.53 16.89 35.68
CA MET A 212 -9.89 17.05 37.00
C MET A 212 -10.26 18.35 37.73
N SER A 213 -10.59 19.41 36.99
CA SER A 213 -11.05 20.68 37.58
C SER A 213 -12.49 20.62 38.09
N LYS A 214 -13.30 19.68 37.57
CA LYS A 214 -14.71 19.48 37.95
C LYS A 214 -14.91 18.35 38.96
N MET A 215 -13.86 17.60 39.28
CA MET A 215 -13.88 16.58 40.33
C MET A 215 -13.96 17.24 41.71
N THR A 216 -14.79 16.67 42.58
CA THR A 216 -14.83 17.06 43.99
C THR A 216 -13.60 16.51 44.72
N ASP A 217 -13.28 17.09 45.88
CA ASP A 217 -12.15 16.62 46.70
C ASP A 217 -12.33 15.14 47.14
N GLU A 218 -13.57 14.68 47.31
CA GLU A 218 -13.88 13.28 47.59
C GLU A 218 -13.58 12.34 46.40
N ASP A 219 -13.87 12.79 45.18
CA ASP A 219 -13.61 11.99 43.96
C ASP A 219 -12.11 11.94 43.66
N ARG A 220 -11.38 13.02 43.94
CA ARG A 220 -9.91 13.07 43.83
C ARG A 220 -9.25 12.13 44.84
N ALA A 221 -9.72 12.10 46.10
CA ALA A 221 -9.20 11.20 47.12
C ALA A 221 -9.44 9.72 46.81
N LYS A 222 -10.61 9.39 46.23
CA LYS A 222 -10.91 8.02 45.76
C LYS A 222 -10.00 7.60 44.60
N LEU A 223 -9.72 8.50 43.66
CA LEU A 223 -8.76 8.25 42.59
C LEU A 223 -7.34 8.00 43.12
N ASP A 224 -6.88 8.81 44.07
CA ASP A 224 -5.56 8.63 44.69
C ASP A 224 -5.43 7.32 45.46
N GLU A 225 -6.50 6.84 46.12
CA GLU A 225 -6.53 5.51 46.75
C GLU A 225 -6.46 4.38 45.71
N ILE A 226 -7.15 4.51 44.56
CA ILE A 226 -7.11 3.52 43.48
C ILE A 226 -5.70 3.46 42.85
N PHE A 227 -5.07 4.61 42.60
CA PHE A 227 -3.71 4.66 42.06
C PHE A 227 -2.66 4.09 43.02
N LYS A 228 -2.82 4.27 44.34
CA LYS A 228 -1.94 3.66 45.34
C LYS A 228 -2.10 2.14 45.40
N LYS A 229 -3.33 1.63 45.39
CA LYS A 229 -3.57 0.17 45.40
C LYS A 229 -3.05 -0.52 44.15
N GLY A 230 -3.21 0.09 42.97
CA GLY A 230 -2.66 -0.45 41.72
C GLY A 230 -1.13 -0.52 41.64
N HIS A 231 -0.42 0.24 42.49
CA HIS A 231 1.04 0.19 42.63
C HIS A 231 1.54 -0.82 43.67
N GLU A 232 0.66 -1.32 44.54
CA GLU A 232 0.98 -2.33 45.56
C GLU A 232 0.76 -3.77 45.05
N ASP A 233 0.02 -3.95 43.95
CA ASP A 233 -0.30 -5.24 43.32
C ASP A 233 0.65 -5.61 42.14
N GLN A 234 1.82 -4.95 42.01
CA GLN A 234 2.91 -5.34 41.09
C GLN A 234 4.18 -5.77 41.85
#